data_AF-A0A524L1M4-F1
#
_entry.id   AF-A0A524L1M4-F1
#
_cell.length_a   1.000
_cell.length_b   1.000
_cell.length_c   1.000
_cell.angle_alpha   90.00
_cell.angle_beta   90.00
_cell.angle_gamma   90.00
#
_symmetry.space_group_name_H-M   'P 1'
#
loop_
_entity.id
_entity.type
_entity.pdbx_description
1 polymer ?
#
loop_
_entity_poly.entity_id
_entity_poly.type
_entity_poly.pdbx_seq_one_letter_code
_entity_poly.pdbx_strand_id
1 'polypeptide(L)' 'KILWYDYGGYALFCKRLERGRFRVPEARAGARSITLRAAELALILEGIDLRGAKHRRVWKPQKNCAA' A
#
# COMPACT_ATOMS: atom_id res chain seq x y z
N LYS A 1 -3.02 -5.83 -12.63
CA LYS A 1 -3.10 -4.52 -13.34
C LYS A 1 -3.67 -3.51 -12.36
N ILE A 2 -3.22 -2.26 -12.40
CA ILE A 2 -3.75 -1.17 -11.57
C ILE A 2 -4.31 -0.12 -12.51
N LEU A 3 -5.58 0.25 -12.32
CA LEU A 3 -6.16 1.41 -12.96
C LEU A 3 -5.97 2.59 -12.00
N TRP A 4 -5.22 3.58 -12.44
CA TRP A 4 -4.92 4.78 -11.69
C TRP A 4 -5.64 5.96 -12.35
N TYR A 5 -6.28 6.81 -11.56
CA TYR A 5 -6.82 8.08 -12.05
C TYR A 5 -5.94 9.21 -11.55
N ASP A 6 -5.52 10.06 -12.47
CA ASP A 6 -4.76 11.28 -12.19
C ASP A 6 -5.47 12.48 -12.82
N TYR A 7 -5.06 13.70 -12.47
CA TYR A 7 -5.60 15.06 -12.74
C TYR A 7 -6.53 15.30 -13.97
N GLY A 8 -6.49 14.47 -15.02
CA GLY A 8 -7.42 14.54 -16.14
C GLY A 8 -7.68 13.22 -16.87
N GLY A 9 -7.30 12.06 -16.33
CA GLY A 9 -7.47 10.79 -17.04
C GLY A 9 -7.02 9.54 -16.28
N TYR A 10 -7.15 8.40 -16.95
CA TYR A 10 -6.76 7.10 -16.42
C TYR A 10 -5.41 6.64 -16.98
N ALA A 11 -4.56 6.12 -16.10
CA ALA A 11 -3.36 5.37 -16.44
C ALA A 11 -3.54 3.89 -16.07
N LEU A 12 -3.17 2.99 -16.98
CA LEU A 12 -3.17 1.55 -16.72
C LEU A 12 -1.74 1.07 -16.46
N PHE A 13 -1.47 0.63 -15.24
CA PHE A 13 -0.19 0.05 -14.88
C PHE A 13 -0.25 -1.48 -14.94
N CYS A 14 0.68 -2.06 -15.71
CA CYS A 14 0.84 -3.50 -15.87
C CYS A 14 2.25 -3.92 -15.46
N LYS A 15 2.38 -4.63 -14.34
CA LYS A 15 3.61 -5.31 -13.91
C LYS A 15 3.36 -6.81 -13.85
N ARG A 16 4.35 -7.60 -14.25
CA ARG A 16 4.40 -9.05 -14.06
C ARG A 16 5.62 -9.37 -13.19
N LEU A 17 5.46 -10.29 -12.25
CA LEU A 17 6.59 -10.86 -11.54
C LEU A 17 7.19 -11.98 -12.38
N GLU A 18 8.52 -12.09 -12.39
CA GLU A 18 9.20 -13.21 -13.06
C GLU A 18 8.79 -14.56 -12.46
N ARG A 19 8.56 -14.60 -11.14
CA ARG A 19 8.05 -15.77 -10.40
C ARG A 19 7.08 -15.33 -9.32
N GLY A 20 6.09 -16.17 -9.03
CA GLY A 20 5.12 -15.94 -7.96
C GLY A 20 3.91 -15.09 -8.38
N ARG A 21 3.22 -14.52 -7.40
CA ARG A 21 1.99 -13.73 -7.59
C ARG A 21 1.97 -12.57 -6.59
N PHE A 22 1.33 -11.48 -6.98
CA PHE A 22 1.03 -10.38 -6.07
C PHE A 22 0.04 -10.85 -5.00
N ARG A 23 0.35 -10.62 -3.71
CA ARG A 23 -0.57 -10.90 -2.62
C ARG A 23 -1.13 -9.60 -2.05
N VAL A 24 -2.42 -9.38 -2.27
CA VAL A 24 -3.16 -8.23 -1.73
C VAL A 24 -3.70 -8.61 -0.35
N PRO A 25 -3.68 -7.71 0.65
CA PRO A 25 -4.27 -7.97 1.96
C PRO A 25 -5.75 -8.33 1.87
N GLU A 26 -6.21 -9.17 2.80
CA GLU A 26 -7.62 -9.56 2.86
C GLU A 26 -8.49 -8.36 3.27
N ALA A 27 -9.60 -8.19 2.55
CA ALA A 27 -10.62 -7.24 2.91
C ALA A 27 -11.47 -7.78 4.07
N ARG A 28 -11.99 -6.89 4.91
CA ARG A 28 -12.99 -7.28 5.93
C ARG A 28 -14.24 -7.84 5.25
N ALA A 29 -14.96 -8.72 5.92
CA ALA A 29 -16.21 -9.28 5.39
C ALA A 29 -17.17 -8.16 4.94
N GLY A 30 -17.66 -8.24 3.71
CA GLY A 30 -18.55 -7.24 3.10
C GLY A 30 -17.85 -6.00 2.52
N ALA A 31 -16.54 -5.82 2.71
CA ALA A 31 -15.82 -4.69 2.14
C ALA A 31 -15.53 -4.90 0.64
N ARG A 32 -15.83 -3.87 -0.16
CA ARG A 32 -15.57 -3.85 -1.61
C ARG A 32 -14.18 -3.32 -1.98
N SER A 33 -13.48 -2.68 -1.05
CA SER A 33 -12.16 -2.10 -1.24
C SER A 33 -11.37 -2.14 0.06
N ILE A 34 -10.04 -2.00 -0.06
CA ILE A 34 -9.12 -1.83 1.06
C ILE A 34 -8.31 -0.56 0.85
N THR A 35 -7.92 0.09 1.96
CA THR A 35 -7.01 1.22 1.93
C THR A 35 -5.59 0.72 2.15
N LEU A 36 -4.69 1.06 1.22
CA LEU A 36 -3.26 0.79 1.31
C LEU A 36 -2.50 2.11 1.33
N ARG A 37 -1.41 2.14 2.09
CA ARG A 37 -0.41 3.20 1.99
C ARG A 37 0.38 3.01 0.70
N ALA A 38 0.91 4.11 0.17
CA ALA A 38 1.80 4.07 -1.00
C ALA A 38 2.98 3.08 -0.81
N ALA A 39 3.55 3.04 0.40
CA ALA A 39 4.62 2.11 0.74
C ALA A 39 4.18 0.63 0.71
N GLU A 40 2.98 0.31 1.18
CA GLU A 40 2.45 -1.05 1.15
C GLU A 40 2.21 -1.51 -0.29
N LEU A 41 1.65 -0.63 -1.12
CA LEU A 41 1.49 -0.89 -2.55
C LEU A 41 2.83 -1.14 -3.24
N ALA A 42 3.84 -0.33 -2.95
CA ALA A 42 5.19 -0.50 -3.51
C ALA A 42 5.78 -1.87 -3.14
N LEU A 43 5.69 -2.28 -1.88
CA LEU A 43 6.18 -3.59 -1.42
C LEU A 43 5.45 -4.75 -2.11
N ILE A 44 4.12 -4.65 -2.25
CA ILE A 44 3.33 -5.65 -3.00
C ILE A 44 3.81 -5.71 -4.45
N LEU A 45 4.04 -4.56 -5.09
CA LEU A 45 4.51 -4.50 -6.47
C LEU A 45 5.91 -5.09 -6.64
N GLU A 46 6.76 -5.11 -5.61
CA GLU A 46 8.03 -5.85 -5.60
C GLU A 46 7.87 -7.35 -5.30
N GLY A 47 6.64 -7.83 -5.09
CA GLY A 47 6.34 -9.23 -4.80
C GLY A 47 6.49 -9.62 -3.34
N ILE A 48 6.60 -8.64 -2.42
CA ILE A 48 6.75 -8.89 -0.98
C ILE A 48 5.37 -9.15 -0.37
N ASP A 49 5.24 -10.26 0.36
CA ASP A 49 4.05 -10.59 1.14
C ASP A 49 4.03 -9.79 2.45
N LEU A 50 2.94 -9.04 2.69
CA LEU A 50 2.78 -8.17 3.84
C LEU A 50 2.21 -8.87 5.09
N ARG A 51 1.91 -10.17 5.04
CA ARG A 51 1.41 -10.89 6.23
C ARG A 51 2.39 -10.77 7.40
N GLY A 52 1.91 -10.22 8.52
CA GLY A 52 2.74 -10.00 9.71
C GLY A 52 3.69 -8.81 9.63
N ALA A 53 3.68 -8.04 8.53
CA ALA A 53 4.45 -6.81 8.42
C ALA A 53 3.96 -5.79 9.47
N LYS A 54 4.89 -5.23 10.24
CA LYS A 54 4.60 -4.22 11.26
C LYS A 54 5.35 -2.95 10.90
N HIS A 55 4.63 -1.85 10.79
CA HIS A 55 5.26 -0.54 10.70
C HIS A 55 5.98 -0.22 12.01
N ARG A 56 7.25 0.17 11.90
CA ARG A 56 7.97 0.76 13.04
C ARG A 56 7.23 2.04 13.46
N ARG A 57 7.12 2.26 14.77
CA ARG A 57 6.57 3.51 15.30
C ARG A 57 7.46 4.66 14.82
N VAL A 58 6.87 5.59 14.08
CA VAL A 58 7.54 6.83 13.68
C VAL A 58 7.62 7.72 14.92
N TRP A 59 8.77 8.37 15.13
CA TRP A 59 8.93 9.36 16.18
C TRP A 59 7.92 10.50 15.99
N LYS A 60 7.22 10.87 17.06
CA LYS A 60 6.31 12.01 17.06
C LYS A 60 6.92 13.07 17.98
N PRO A 61 7.22 14.29 17.48
CA PRO A 61 7.69 15.36 18.35
C PRO A 61 6.65 15.64 19.45
N GLN A 62 7.10 15.76 20.69
CA GLN A 62 6.22 16.24 21.78
C GLN A 62 5.98 17.74 21.56
N LYS A 63 4.73 18.18 21.61
CA LYS A 63 4.32 19.57 21.39
C LYS A 63 4.72 20.54 22.52
N ASN A 64 5.65 20.15 23.40
CA ASN A 64 6.03 20.96 24.55
C ASN A 64 7.34 21.68 24.25
N CYS A 65 7.24 22.70 23.41
CA CYS A 65 8.21 23.78 23.33
C CYS A 65 7.42 25.09 23.24
N ALA A 66 6.91 25.55 24.37
CA ALA A 66 6.58 26.95 24.63
C ALA A 66 6.52 27.10 26.16
N ALA A 67 7.56 27.72 26.71
CA ALA A 67 7.62 28.24 28.07
C ALA A 67 7.05 29.66 28.09
#